data_AF-A0A946N597-F1
#
_entry.id   AF-A0A946N597-F1
#
_cell.length_a   1.000
_cell.length_b   1.000
_cell.length_c   1.000
_cell.angle_alpha   90.00
_cell.angle_beta   90.00
_cell.angle_gamma   90.00
#
_symmetry.space_group_name_H-M   'P 1'
#
loop_
_entity.id
_entity.type
_entity.pdbx_description
1 polymer ?
#
loop_
_entity_poly.entity_id
_entity_poly.type
_entity_poly.pdbx_seq_one_letter_code
_entity_poly.pdbx_strand_id
1 'polypeptide(L)'
;MATITYPTLMEIDFGAIKVLGDALKRNGISRPLICTDKGIMATDIFDKVRSVLPNDVTPTVFDGTPGNPTEVAVREALAMYRENDCDGIISLGGGSSIDLGKAVALLATHDGPIDDWSAFNGGRDRIGATPPNIAIPTTEGTGSE
;
A
#
# COMPACT_ATOMS: atom_id res chain seq x y z
N MET A 1 -2.14 14.94 -31.62
CA MET A 1 -1.87 15.31 -30.22
C MET A 1 -2.15 14.08 -29.38
N ALA A 2 -1.18 13.58 -28.61
CA ALA A 2 -1.41 12.49 -27.67
C ALA A 2 -1.59 13.09 -26.28
N THR A 3 -2.59 12.62 -25.54
CA THR A 3 -2.86 13.03 -24.15
C THR A 3 -2.66 11.82 -23.26
N ILE A 4 -1.81 11.96 -22.24
CA ILE A 4 -1.57 10.94 -21.22
C ILE A 4 -2.10 11.50 -19.90
N THR A 5 -2.96 10.75 -19.22
CA THR A 5 -3.51 11.12 -17.91
C THR A 5 -3.12 10.04 -16.91
N TYR A 6 -2.51 10.45 -15.80
CA TYR A 6 -2.23 9.57 -14.68
C TYR A 6 -3.33 9.79 -13.63
N PRO A 7 -4.11 8.75 -13.29
CA PRO A 7 -5.14 8.89 -12.25
C PRO A 7 -4.53 9.00 -10.84
N THR A 8 -3.32 8.47 -10.67
CA THR A 8 -2.54 8.52 -9.42
C THR A 8 -1.80 9.84 -9.31
N LEU A 9 -1.93 10.52 -8.17
CA LEU A 9 -1.09 11.66 -7.85
C LEU A 9 0.30 11.17 -7.44
N MET A 10 1.34 11.75 -8.04
CA MET A 10 2.74 11.39 -7.80
C MET A 10 3.51 12.59 -7.25
N GLU A 11 4.25 12.37 -6.16
CA GLU A 11 5.13 13.36 -5.53
C GLU A 11 6.58 12.91 -5.75
N ILE A 12 7.31 13.60 -6.62
CA ILE A 12 8.64 13.18 -7.09
C ILE A 12 9.66 14.28 -6.78
N ASP A 13 10.53 14.03 -5.82
CA ASP A 13 11.66 14.90 -5.47
C ASP A 13 12.64 14.17 -4.55
N PHE A 14 13.86 14.68 -4.43
CA PHE A 14 14.76 14.28 -3.36
C PHE A 14 14.17 14.67 -2.00
N GLY A 15 13.81 13.67 -1.19
CA GLY A 15 13.19 13.89 0.11
C GLY A 15 11.68 14.11 0.06
N ALA A 16 11.00 13.75 -1.05
CA ALA A 16 9.55 13.79 -1.18
C ALA A 16 8.80 13.06 -0.04
N ILE A 17 9.44 12.07 0.60
CA ILE A 17 8.88 11.38 1.78
C ILE A 17 8.38 12.34 2.88
N LYS A 18 8.93 13.55 2.98
CA LYS A 18 8.48 14.58 3.94
C LYS A 18 7.03 15.00 3.76
N VAL A 19 6.43 14.80 2.57
CA VAL A 19 5.01 15.12 2.32
C VAL A 19 4.05 14.02 2.77
N LEU A 20 4.55 12.90 3.31
CA LEU A 20 3.71 11.75 3.70
C LEU A 20 2.58 12.15 4.67
N GLY A 21 2.85 13.01 5.65
CA GLY A 21 1.83 13.49 6.58
C GLY A 21 0.67 14.21 5.86
N ASP A 22 0.98 15.08 4.90
CA ASP A 22 -0.03 15.77 4.10
C ASP A 22 -0.78 14.81 3.17
N ALA A 23 -0.09 13.82 2.62
CA ALA A 23 -0.70 12.77 1.81
C ALA A 23 -1.69 11.92 2.63
N LEU A 24 -1.33 11.52 3.85
CA LEU A 24 -2.22 10.79 4.77
C LEU A 24 -3.47 11.61 5.07
N LYS A 25 -3.30 12.87 5.47
CA LYS A 25 -4.41 13.79 5.77
C LYS A 25 -5.34 13.99 4.58
N ARG A 26 -4.78 14.19 3.38
CA ARG A 26 -5.52 14.39 2.13
C ARG A 26 -6.38 13.18 1.77
N ASN A 27 -5.92 11.98 2.10
CA ASN A 27 -6.63 10.72 1.85
C ASN A 27 -7.45 10.23 3.05
N GLY A 28 -7.50 10.98 4.17
CA GLY A 28 -8.26 10.61 5.36
C GLY A 28 -7.71 9.40 6.12
N ILE A 29 -6.41 9.13 6.03
CA ILE A 29 -5.75 7.99 6.68
C ILE A 29 -5.23 8.41 8.06
N SER A 30 -5.66 7.71 9.11
CA SER A 30 -5.23 7.94 10.51
C SER A 30 -4.64 6.70 11.17
N ARG A 31 -5.03 5.51 10.72
CA ARG A 31 -4.55 4.20 11.19
C ARG A 31 -4.11 3.37 9.98
N PRO A 32 -2.95 3.69 9.37
CA PRO A 32 -2.48 2.97 8.21
C PRO A 32 -1.98 1.58 8.57
N LEU A 33 -2.24 0.60 7.71
CA LEU A 33 -1.43 -0.61 7.63
C LEU A 33 -0.22 -0.33 6.73
N ILE A 34 1.00 -0.44 7.26
CA ILE A 34 2.23 -0.43 6.48
C ILE A 34 2.51 -1.86 6.01
N CYS A 35 2.46 -2.09 4.69
CA CYS A 35 2.87 -3.33 4.05
C CYS A 35 4.31 -3.19 3.56
N THR A 36 5.22 -4.00 4.11
CA THR A 36 6.66 -3.98 3.80
C THR A 36 7.25 -5.39 3.86
N ASP A 37 8.56 -5.51 3.60
CA ASP A 37 9.31 -6.75 3.74
C ASP A 37 10.43 -6.65 4.80
N LYS A 38 10.92 -7.81 5.24
CA LYS A 38 12.01 -7.93 6.23
C LYS A 38 13.32 -7.29 5.78
N GLY A 39 13.58 -7.21 4.47
CA GLY A 39 14.75 -6.56 3.92
C GLY A 39 14.71 -5.07 4.19
N ILE A 40 13.58 -4.41 3.90
CA ILE A 40 13.35 -2.99 4.23
C ILE A 40 13.41 -2.75 5.73
N MET A 41 12.80 -3.63 6.55
CA MET A 41 12.85 -3.52 8.01
C MET A 41 14.28 -3.61 8.58
N ALA A 42 15.21 -4.24 7.85
CA ALA A 42 16.62 -4.33 8.23
C ALA A 42 17.45 -3.10 7.80
N THR A 43 16.83 -2.08 7.19
CA THR A 43 17.47 -0.84 6.75
C THR A 43 16.97 0.37 7.53
N ASP A 44 17.61 1.53 7.32
CA ASP A 44 17.16 2.81 7.87
C ASP A 44 15.94 3.41 7.14
N ILE A 45 15.45 2.76 6.09
CA ILE A 45 14.32 3.25 5.29
C ILE A 45 13.04 3.28 6.13
N PHE A 46 12.77 2.22 6.89
CA PHE A 46 11.60 2.17 7.75
C PHE A 46 11.63 3.29 8.80
N ASP A 47 12.78 3.54 9.41
CA ASP A 47 12.96 4.62 10.38
C ASP A 47 12.74 6.00 9.76
N LYS A 48 13.21 6.22 8.52
CA LYS A 48 12.93 7.46 7.77
C LYS A 48 11.43 7.68 7.58
N VAL A 49 10.69 6.65 7.15
CA VAL A 49 9.22 6.72 7.02
C VAL A 49 8.58 6.99 8.37
N ARG A 50 8.97 6.24 9.41
CA ARG A 50 8.41 6.41 10.76
C ARG A 50 8.65 7.82 11.30
N SER A 51 9.81 8.42 11.02
CA SER A 51 10.19 9.75 11.49
C SER A 51 9.37 10.90 10.92
N VAL A 52 8.75 10.71 9.74
CA VAL A 52 7.90 11.71 9.09
C VAL A 52 6.41 11.48 9.31
N LEU A 53 6.03 10.39 9.97
CA LEU A 53 4.64 10.15 10.32
C LEU A 53 4.19 11.15 11.40
N PRO A 54 2.97 11.72 11.29
CA PRO A 54 2.39 12.52 12.35
C PRO A 54 2.30 11.75 13.68
N ASN A 55 2.43 12.45 14.81
CA ASN A 55 2.42 11.83 16.14
C ASN A 55 1.08 11.17 16.51
N ASP A 56 -0.01 11.63 15.91
CA ASP A 56 -1.37 11.10 16.06
C ASP A 56 -1.65 9.90 15.14
N VAL A 57 -0.73 9.57 14.24
CA VAL A 57 -0.81 8.40 13.36
C VAL A 57 -0.07 7.22 14.01
N THR A 58 -0.84 6.19 14.34
CA THR A 58 -0.30 4.91 14.85
C THR A 58 -0.38 3.86 13.74
N PRO A 59 0.74 3.52 13.07
CA PRO A 59 0.73 2.52 12.02
C PRO A 59 0.70 1.10 12.61
N THR A 60 -0.07 0.22 12.00
CA THR A 60 0.11 -1.24 12.10
C THR A 60 1.12 -1.66 11.03
N VAL A 61 2.03 -2.59 11.33
CA VAL A 61 3.09 -2.99 10.39
C VAL A 61 2.98 -4.47 10.07
N PHE A 62 2.88 -4.78 8.78
CA PHE A 62 3.04 -6.12 8.24
C PHE A 62 4.35 -6.16 7.43
N ASP A 63 5.35 -6.90 7.93
CA ASP A 63 6.67 -7.06 7.30
C ASP A 63 6.84 -8.43 6.62
N GLY A 64 5.75 -9.19 6.50
CA GLY A 64 5.72 -10.54 5.96
C GLY A 64 5.64 -10.62 4.43
N THR A 65 5.87 -9.52 3.70
CA THR A 65 5.77 -9.52 2.24
C THR A 65 6.87 -10.41 1.63
N PRO A 66 6.51 -11.48 0.90
CA PRO A 66 7.49 -12.30 0.19
C PRO A 66 7.88 -11.65 -1.15
N GLY A 67 9.02 -12.07 -1.72
CA GLY A 67 9.50 -11.53 -3.00
C GLY A 67 8.51 -11.66 -4.16
N ASN A 68 7.63 -12.67 -4.14
CA ASN A 68 6.44 -12.74 -4.98
C ASN A 68 5.22 -12.86 -4.06
N PRO A 69 4.36 -11.83 -3.94
CA PRO A 69 3.27 -11.80 -2.97
C PRO A 69 2.31 -12.96 -3.20
N THR A 70 1.89 -13.60 -2.11
CA THR A 70 0.97 -14.75 -2.12
C THR A 70 -0.37 -14.36 -1.53
N GLU A 71 -1.43 -15.08 -1.91
CA GLU A 71 -2.75 -14.88 -1.29
C GLU A 71 -2.72 -15.10 0.23
N VAL A 72 -1.87 -16.01 0.72
CA VAL A 72 -1.66 -16.23 2.15
C VAL A 72 -1.14 -14.96 2.83
N ALA A 73 -0.08 -14.36 2.30
CA ALA A 73 0.49 -13.12 2.86
C ALA A 73 -0.52 -11.95 2.80
N VAL A 74 -1.31 -11.86 1.72
CA VAL A 74 -2.39 -10.87 1.63
C VAL A 74 -3.44 -11.09 2.72
N ARG A 75 -3.84 -12.33 2.98
CA ARG A 75 -4.84 -12.65 4.01
C ARG A 75 -4.33 -12.40 5.43
N GLU A 76 -3.04 -12.66 5.69
CA GLU A 76 -2.39 -12.32 6.96
C GLU A 76 -2.36 -10.81 7.19
N ALA A 77 -1.94 -10.04 6.17
CA ALA A 77 -1.95 -8.58 6.22
C ALA A 77 -3.38 -8.01 6.37
N LEU A 78 -4.37 -8.60 5.67
CA LEU A 78 -5.78 -8.23 5.79
C LEU A 78 -6.35 -8.51 7.18
N ALA A 79 -5.95 -9.61 7.82
CA ALA A 79 -6.34 -9.89 9.20
C ALA A 79 -5.84 -8.77 10.12
N MET A 80 -4.56 -8.38 10.01
CA MET A 80 -4.01 -7.26 10.76
C MET A 80 -4.71 -5.92 10.46
N TYR A 81 -5.05 -5.66 9.18
CA TYR A 81 -5.81 -4.49 8.76
C TYR A 81 -7.14 -4.41 9.52
N ARG A 82 -7.89 -5.52 9.56
CA ARG A 82 -9.22 -5.60 10.19
C ARG A 82 -9.13 -5.56 11.72
N GLU A 83 -8.19 -6.29 12.33
CA GLU A 83 -8.00 -6.37 13.78
C GLU A 83 -7.60 -5.03 14.42
N ASN A 84 -6.92 -4.17 13.65
CA ASN A 84 -6.43 -2.87 14.14
C ASN A 84 -7.28 -1.70 13.61
N ASP A 85 -8.46 -1.97 13.05
CA ASP A 85 -9.38 -0.97 12.51
C ASP A 85 -8.69 0.00 11.54
N CYS A 86 -7.80 -0.50 10.69
CA CYS A 86 -7.03 0.31 9.77
C CYS A 86 -7.95 1.01 8.75
N ASP A 87 -7.58 2.22 8.32
CA ASP A 87 -8.38 3.06 7.41
C ASP A 87 -7.69 3.38 6.09
N GLY A 88 -6.46 2.87 5.90
CA GLY A 88 -5.69 3.03 4.68
C GLY A 88 -4.45 2.15 4.68
N ILE A 89 -3.74 2.14 3.55
CA ILE A 89 -2.53 1.34 3.35
C ILE A 89 -1.36 2.28 3.03
N ILE A 90 -0.19 1.97 3.56
CA ILE A 90 1.09 2.48 3.10
C ILE A 90 1.87 1.29 2.56
N SER A 91 2.10 1.25 1.25
CA SER A 91 2.92 0.20 0.64
C SER A 91 4.37 0.68 0.56
N LEU A 92 5.26 0.10 1.35
CA LEU A 92 6.67 0.50 1.43
C LEU A 92 7.56 -0.63 0.89
N GLY A 93 8.31 -0.36 -0.18
CA GLY A 93 9.24 -1.34 -0.75
C GLY A 93 9.25 -1.33 -2.27
N GLY A 94 9.61 -2.47 -2.87
CA GLY A 94 9.49 -2.69 -4.31
C GLY A 94 8.08 -3.11 -4.74
N GLY A 95 7.95 -3.57 -5.99
CA GLY A 95 6.68 -4.00 -6.58
C GLY A 95 5.92 -5.04 -5.75
N SER A 96 6.61 -5.95 -5.07
CA SER A 96 5.98 -7.00 -4.24
C SER A 96 5.18 -6.43 -3.06
N SER A 97 5.72 -5.44 -2.34
CA SER A 97 5.02 -4.78 -1.23
C SER A 97 3.85 -3.93 -1.74
N ILE A 98 4.02 -3.30 -2.90
CA ILE A 98 3.00 -2.48 -3.55
C ILE A 98 1.82 -3.34 -4.03
N ASP A 99 2.10 -4.47 -4.67
CA ASP A 99 1.08 -5.40 -5.14
C ASP A 99 0.34 -6.06 -3.97
N LEU A 100 1.06 -6.41 -2.90
CA LEU A 100 0.43 -6.90 -1.67
C LEU A 100 -0.49 -5.84 -1.05
N GLY A 101 -0.04 -4.58 -0.95
CA GLY A 101 -0.86 -3.49 -0.43
C GLY A 101 -2.12 -3.22 -1.25
N LYS A 102 -2.04 -3.27 -2.59
CA LYS A 102 -3.20 -3.20 -3.48
C LYS A 102 -4.18 -4.34 -3.24
N ALA A 103 -3.68 -5.57 -3.11
CA ALA A 103 -4.50 -6.73 -2.85
C ALA A 103 -5.20 -6.66 -1.48
N VAL A 104 -4.52 -6.15 -0.44
CA VAL A 104 -5.14 -5.89 0.87
C VAL A 104 -6.24 -4.84 0.74
N ALA A 105 -5.99 -3.72 0.05
CA ALA A 105 -7.00 -2.67 -0.15
C ALA A 105 -8.25 -3.20 -0.87
N LEU A 106 -8.05 -4.04 -1.89
CA LEU A 106 -9.14 -4.71 -2.59
C LEU A 106 -9.95 -5.60 -1.64
N LEU A 107 -9.30 -6.54 -0.96
CA LEU A 107 -9.98 -7.51 -0.10
C LEU A 107 -10.52 -6.91 1.22
N ALA A 108 -10.10 -5.69 1.58
CA ALA A 108 -10.69 -4.93 2.69
C ALA A 108 -12.15 -4.55 2.42
N THR A 109 -12.55 -4.46 1.15
CA THR A 109 -13.90 -4.03 0.72
C THR A 109 -14.63 -5.05 -0.15
N HIS A 110 -13.92 -6.08 -0.63
CA HIS A 110 -14.43 -7.07 -1.57
C HIS A 110 -14.07 -8.48 -1.09
N ASP A 111 -15.06 -9.21 -0.58
CA ASP A 111 -14.85 -10.57 -0.07
C ASP A 111 -14.69 -11.61 -1.20
N GLY A 112 -14.05 -12.73 -0.88
CA GLY A 112 -13.91 -13.88 -1.79
C GLY A 112 -12.46 -14.28 -2.06
N PRO A 113 -12.24 -15.24 -2.98
CA PRO A 113 -10.92 -15.56 -3.53
C PRO A 113 -10.33 -14.35 -4.27
N ILE A 114 -9.01 -14.15 -4.16
CA ILE A 114 -8.35 -13.03 -4.87
C ILE A 114 -8.46 -13.17 -6.40
N ASP A 115 -8.44 -14.40 -6.91
CA ASP A 115 -8.51 -14.69 -8.35
C ASP A 115 -9.84 -14.26 -8.97
N ASP A 116 -10.94 -14.25 -8.21
CA ASP A 116 -12.25 -13.78 -8.69
C ASP A 116 -12.20 -12.32 -9.15
N TRP A 117 -11.24 -11.53 -8.63
CA TRP A 117 -11.05 -10.12 -8.96
C TRP A 117 -10.06 -9.90 -10.11
N SER A 118 -9.50 -10.97 -10.68
CA SER A 118 -8.63 -10.87 -11.85
C SER A 118 -9.40 -10.33 -13.06
N ALA A 119 -8.68 -9.68 -13.98
CA ALA A 119 -9.27 -9.22 -15.24
C ALA A 119 -9.81 -10.39 -16.09
N PHE A 120 -9.19 -11.57 -15.98
CA PHE A 120 -9.63 -12.79 -16.69
C PHE A 120 -11.02 -13.26 -16.23
N ASN A 121 -11.33 -13.08 -14.95
CA ASN A 121 -12.61 -13.45 -14.35
C ASN A 121 -13.62 -12.29 -14.35
N GLY A 122 -13.36 -11.22 -15.10
CA GLY A 122 -14.23 -10.03 -15.18
C GLY A 122 -14.23 -9.18 -13.91
N GLY A 123 -13.25 -9.36 -13.02
CA GLY A 123 -13.17 -8.67 -11.74
C GLY A 123 -13.09 -7.15 -11.88
N ARG A 124 -12.40 -6.64 -12.91
CA ARG A 124 -12.21 -5.20 -13.17
C ARG A 124 -13.52 -4.41 -13.13
N ASP A 125 -14.58 -4.92 -13.72
CA ASP A 125 -15.87 -4.21 -13.83
C ASP A 125 -16.70 -4.30 -12.53
N ARG A 126 -16.28 -5.14 -11.59
CA ARG A 126 -16.95 -5.40 -10.32
C ARG A 126 -16.23 -4.76 -9.12
N ILE A 127 -15.01 -4.28 -9.31
CA ILE A 127 -14.24 -3.60 -8.26
C ILE A 127 -14.83 -2.20 -8.05
N GLY A 128 -15.42 -1.98 -6.89
CA GLY A 128 -15.88 -0.69 -6.41
C GLY A 128 -14.79 0.11 -5.69
N ALA A 129 -15.19 0.97 -4.76
CA ALA A 129 -14.27 1.77 -3.97
C ALA A 129 -13.42 0.89 -3.04
N THR A 130 -12.10 1.11 -3.04
CA THR A 130 -11.16 0.51 -2.10
C THR A 130 -10.64 1.56 -1.14
N PRO A 131 -10.13 1.18 0.05
CA PRO A 131 -9.41 2.10 0.92
C PRO A 131 -8.22 2.74 0.19
N PRO A 132 -7.82 3.97 0.56
CA PRO A 132 -6.70 4.64 -0.06
C PRO A 132 -5.38 3.88 0.22
N ASN A 133 -4.51 3.83 -0.79
CA ASN A 133 -3.18 3.25 -0.70
C ASN A 133 -2.13 4.29 -1.12
N ILE A 134 -1.16 4.57 -0.25
CA ILE A 134 -0.01 5.42 -0.55
C ILE A 134 1.19 4.51 -0.80
N ALA A 135 1.72 4.51 -2.02
CA ALA A 135 2.93 3.76 -2.37
C ALA A 135 4.19 4.61 -2.13
N ILE A 136 5.19 4.01 -1.48
CA ILE A 136 6.52 4.57 -1.27
C ILE A 136 7.52 3.58 -1.91
N PRO A 137 7.81 3.73 -3.21
CA PRO A 137 8.72 2.83 -3.90
C PRO A 137 10.15 2.99 -3.41
N THR A 138 10.86 1.88 -3.21
CA THR A 138 12.27 1.86 -2.78
C THR A 138 13.22 1.34 -3.86
N THR A 139 12.71 1.08 -5.05
CA THR A 139 13.48 0.61 -6.20
C THR A 139 13.18 1.47 -7.43
N GLU A 140 14.20 1.75 -8.24
CA GLU A 140 14.06 2.39 -9.55
C GLU A 140 13.65 1.32 -10.58
N GLY A 141 12.40 0.86 -10.52
CA GLY A 141 12.01 -0.40 -11.15
C GLY A 141 10.58 -0.45 -11.68
N THR A 142 9.76 -1.28 -11.05
CA THR A 142 8.56 -1.90 -11.64
C THR A 142 7.48 -0.93 -12.13
N GLY A 143 7.44 0.31 -11.64
CA GLY A 143 6.35 1.25 -11.90
C GLY A 143 5.00 0.72 -11.38
N SER A 144 5.01 0.06 -10.21
CA SER A 144 3.79 -0.50 -9.63
C SER A 144 3.06 0.52 -8.76
N GLU A 145 3.76 1.52 -8.23
CA GLU A 145 3.21 2.67 -7.52
C GLU A 145 2.13 3.44 -8.31
#